data_AF-A0A8J5YDJ5-F1
#
_entry.id   AF-A0A8J5YDJ5-F1
#
_cell.length_a   1.000
_cell.length_b   1.000
_cell.length_c   1.000
_cell.angle_alpha   90.00
_cell.angle_beta   90.00
_cell.angle_gamma   90.00
#
_symmetry.space_group_name_H-M   'P 1'
#
loop_
_entity.id
_entity.type
_entity.pdbx_description
1 polymer ?
#
loop_
_entity_poly.entity_id
_entity_poly.type
_entity_poly.pdbx_seq_one_letter_code
_entity_poly.pdbx_strand_id
1 'polypeptide(L)'
;MGSCALVMKHVPTPFAAEALTCMQALKLFLDFGFYSIELEGDSLSVLKKMKSTSQDFSLISAYIADGKRLLDRFALCKILFVGQSENKATHLMEKEAFLGDEATYLVEDAAPNEGR
;
A
#
# COMPACT_ATOMS: atom_id res chain seq x y z
N MET A 1 -5.20 13.42 6.13
CA MET A 1 -4.33 12.36 5.57
C MET A 1 -5.26 11.25 5.15
N GLY A 2 -5.27 10.87 3.87
CA GLY A 2 -6.14 9.80 3.38
C GLY A 2 -5.44 8.44 3.53
N SER A 3 -6.12 7.45 4.10
CA SER A 3 -5.66 6.05 4.09
C SER A 3 -6.36 5.32 2.95
N CYS A 4 -5.67 4.39 2.29
CA CYS A 4 -6.25 3.56 1.25
C CYS A 4 -5.94 2.09 1.52
N ALA A 5 -6.98 1.29 1.69
CA ALA A 5 -6.88 -0.16 1.77
C ALA A 5 -7.26 -0.76 0.42
N LEU A 6 -6.33 -1.53 -0.17
CA LEU A 6 -6.55 -2.25 -1.42
C LEU A 6 -6.55 -3.75 -1.16
N VAL A 7 -7.65 -4.41 -1.49
CA VAL A 7 -7.79 -5.87 -1.40
C VAL A 7 -7.69 -6.44 -2.81
N MET A 8 -6.66 -7.27 -3.05
CA MET A 8 -6.45 -7.88 -4.35
C MET A 8 -6.78 -9.37 -4.30
N LYS A 9 -7.73 -9.77 -5.16
CA LYS A 9 -8.10 -11.16 -5.35
C LYS A 9 -7.21 -11.74 -6.46
N HIS A 10 -6.46 -12.81 -6.14
CA HIS A 10 -5.65 -13.61 -7.06
C HIS A 10 -4.16 -13.21 -7.24
N VAL A 11 -3.34 -13.44 -6.22
CA VAL A 11 -1.87 -13.30 -6.33
C VAL A 11 -1.16 -14.57 -5.83
N PRO A 12 -0.18 -15.12 -6.56
CA PRO A 12 0.36 -16.46 -6.31
C PRO A 12 1.13 -16.61 -4.99
N THR A 13 1.59 -15.50 -4.38
CA THR A 13 2.27 -15.52 -3.08
C THR A 13 1.92 -14.27 -2.28
N PRO A 14 1.94 -14.32 -0.93
CA PRO A 14 1.76 -13.12 -0.09
C PRO A 14 2.75 -12.00 -0.42
N PHE A 15 3.98 -12.37 -0.79
CA PHE A 15 5.02 -11.42 -1.20
C PHE A 15 4.70 -10.71 -2.52
N ALA A 16 4.18 -11.46 -3.50
CA ALA A 16 3.69 -10.88 -4.74
C ALA A 16 2.42 -10.06 -4.53
N ALA A 17 1.55 -10.48 -3.58
CA ALA A 17 0.36 -9.73 -3.21
C ALA A 17 0.76 -8.37 -2.67
N GLU A 18 1.64 -8.31 -1.68
CA GLU A 18 2.05 -7.03 -1.13
C GLU A 18 2.72 -6.11 -2.18
N ALA A 19 3.61 -6.67 -3.01
CA ALA A 19 4.26 -5.88 -4.08
C ALA A 19 3.27 -5.29 -5.07
N LEU A 20 2.24 -6.06 -5.46
CA LEU A 20 1.20 -5.58 -6.35
C LEU A 20 0.26 -4.59 -5.64
N THR A 21 -0.06 -4.77 -4.34
CA THR A 21 -0.89 -3.85 -3.54
C THR A 21 -0.20 -2.49 -3.45
N CYS A 22 1.08 -2.47 -3.09
CA CYS A 22 1.86 -1.24 -3.03
C CYS A 22 1.86 -0.51 -4.38
N MET A 23 2.08 -1.23 -5.49
CA MET A 23 2.07 -0.64 -6.83
C MET A 23 0.70 -0.05 -7.19
N GLN A 24 -0.39 -0.76 -6.90
CA GLN A 24 -1.74 -0.28 -7.16
C GLN A 24 -2.10 0.94 -6.29
N ALA A 25 -1.67 0.95 -5.02
CA ALA A 25 -1.89 2.08 -4.11
C ALA A 25 -1.20 3.34 -4.65
N LEU A 26 0.06 3.22 -5.06
CA LEU A 26 0.81 4.33 -5.67
C LEU A 26 0.11 4.86 -6.93
N LYS A 27 -0.38 3.96 -7.79
CA LYS A 27 -1.11 4.36 -9.00
C LYS A 27 -2.39 5.12 -8.63
N LEU A 28 -3.17 4.57 -7.69
CA LEU A 28 -4.43 5.18 -7.27
C LEU A 28 -4.23 6.56 -6.65
N PHE A 29 -3.19 6.73 -5.81
CA PHE A 29 -2.88 8.03 -5.22
C PHE A 29 -2.51 9.07 -6.28
N LEU A 30 -1.75 8.69 -7.32
CA LEU A 30 -1.47 9.58 -8.45
C LEU A 30 -2.74 9.91 -9.25
N ASP A 31 -3.61 8.93 -9.47
CA ASP A 31 -4.89 9.10 -10.18
C ASP A 31 -5.83 10.04 -9.40
N PHE A 32 -5.74 10.05 -8.06
CA PHE A 32 -6.42 11.01 -7.19
C PHE A 32 -5.70 12.37 -7.02
N GLY A 33 -4.55 12.56 -7.65
CA GLY A 33 -3.81 13.83 -7.60
C GLY A 33 -3.01 14.05 -6.31
N PHE A 34 -2.74 13.01 -5.53
CA PHE A 34 -1.82 13.09 -4.41
C PHE A 34 -0.37 13.03 -4.89
N TYR A 35 0.41 14.04 -4.54
CA TYR A 35 1.85 14.10 -4.82
C TYR A 35 2.72 13.98 -3.56
N SER A 36 2.09 13.93 -2.38
CA SER A 36 2.75 13.72 -1.09
C SER A 36 2.03 12.61 -0.32
N ILE A 37 2.69 11.48 -0.10
CA ILE A 37 2.09 10.30 0.54
C ILE A 37 3.01 9.63 1.57
N GLU A 38 2.39 8.83 2.43
CA GLU A 38 3.06 7.86 3.29
C GLU A 38 2.56 6.47 2.89
N LEU A 39 3.46 5.63 2.36
CA LEU A 39 3.18 4.25 1.96
C LEU A 39 3.55 3.32 3.12
N GLU A 40 2.55 2.77 3.78
CA GLU A 40 2.69 1.78 4.83
C GLU A 40 2.52 0.36 4.27
N GLY A 41 3.34 -0.58 4.74
CA GLY A 41 3.24 -2.00 4.36
C GLY A 41 3.85 -2.93 5.40
N ASP A 42 3.46 -4.20 5.35
CA ASP A 42 3.84 -5.22 6.33
C ASP A 42 4.96 -6.15 5.84
N SER A 43 5.38 -6.02 4.57
CA SER A 43 6.50 -6.76 4.01
C SER A 43 7.76 -5.90 3.92
N LEU A 44 8.62 -6.01 4.94
CA LEU A 44 9.92 -5.33 4.97
C LEU A 44 10.73 -5.58 3.69
N SER A 45 10.65 -6.79 3.13
CA SER A 45 11.34 -7.16 1.90
C SER A 45 10.83 -6.40 0.67
N VAL A 46 9.51 -6.24 0.52
CA VAL A 46 8.91 -5.45 -0.57
C VAL A 46 9.29 -3.98 -0.42
N LEU A 47 9.12 -3.42 0.78
CA LEU A 47 9.43 -2.02 1.04
C LEU A 47 10.91 -1.69 0.83
N LYS A 48 11.82 -2.60 1.24
CA LYS A 48 13.26 -2.46 0.94
C LYS A 48 13.54 -2.49 -0.56
N LYS A 49 12.88 -3.36 -1.31
CA LYS A 49 13.04 -3.46 -2.77
C LYS A 49 12.54 -2.19 -3.47
N MET A 50 11.40 -1.62 -3.02
CA MET A 50 10.89 -0.34 -3.52
C MET A 50 11.86 0.82 -3.25
N LYS A 51 12.49 0.87 -2.07
CA LYS A 51 13.49 1.90 -1.71
C LYS A 51 14.85 1.72 -2.40
N SER A 52 15.20 0.51 -2.81
CA SER A 52 16.53 0.20 -3.33
C SER A 52 16.72 0.73 -4.75
N THR A 53 17.92 1.20 -5.07
CA THR A 53 18.31 1.49 -6.47
C THR A 53 18.81 0.25 -7.21
N SER A 54 19.03 -0.86 -6.50
CA SER A 54 19.50 -2.11 -7.07
C SER A 54 18.44 -2.74 -7.97
N GLN A 55 18.91 -3.39 -9.04
CA GLN A 55 18.06 -4.19 -9.90
C GLN A 55 17.51 -5.39 -9.13
N ASP A 56 16.21 -5.64 -9.30
CA ASP A 56 15.52 -6.76 -8.69
C ASP A 56 15.47 -7.95 -9.67
N PHE A 57 15.98 -9.11 -9.26
CA PHE A 57 15.95 -10.35 -10.05
C PHE A 57 14.92 -11.37 -9.54
N SER A 58 14.03 -10.96 -8.63
CA SER A 58 12.97 -11.82 -8.11
C SER A 58 11.78 -11.92 -9.07
N LEU A 59 10.90 -12.89 -8.81
CA LEU A 59 9.65 -13.10 -9.57
C LEU A 59 8.71 -11.89 -9.54
N ILE A 60 8.86 -10.98 -8.57
CA ILE A 60 8.05 -9.76 -8.43
C ILE A 60 8.73 -8.51 -9.01
N SER A 61 9.88 -8.67 -9.67
CA SER A 61 10.70 -7.57 -10.17
C SER A 61 9.93 -6.60 -11.07
N ALA A 62 8.95 -7.10 -11.84
CA ALA A 62 8.05 -6.27 -12.64
C ALA A 62 7.23 -5.30 -11.77
N TYR A 63 6.57 -5.80 -10.71
CA TYR A 63 5.81 -4.96 -9.78
C TYR A 63 6.69 -3.95 -9.05
N ILE A 64 7.91 -4.36 -8.67
CA ILE A 64 8.89 -3.47 -8.04
C ILE A 64 9.34 -2.37 -9.01
N ALA A 65 9.62 -2.72 -10.27
CA ALA A 65 10.07 -1.76 -11.28
C ALA A 65 8.98 -0.73 -11.59
N ASP A 66 7.74 -1.16 -11.74
CA ASP A 66 6.61 -0.26 -11.99
C ASP A 66 6.29 0.57 -10.74
N GLY A 67 6.34 -0.01 -9.54
CA GLY A 67 6.22 0.73 -8.28
C GLY A 67 7.26 1.85 -8.15
N LYS A 68 8.53 1.59 -8.49
CA LYS A 68 9.58 2.61 -8.50
C LYS A 68 9.30 3.75 -9.48
N ARG A 69 8.86 3.41 -10.70
CA ARG A 69 8.47 4.43 -11.70
C ARG A 69 7.31 5.31 -11.22
N LEU A 70 6.39 4.75 -10.43
CA LEU A 70 5.31 5.51 -9.81
C LEU A 70 5.82 6.38 -8.67
N LEU A 71 6.74 5.87 -7.83
CA LEU A 71 7.37 6.63 -6.75
C LEU A 71 8.07 7.91 -7.27
N ASP A 72 8.74 7.83 -8.43
CA ASP A 72 9.40 8.97 -9.06
C ASP A 72 8.45 10.12 -9.43
N ARG A 73 7.13 9.88 -9.47
CA ARG A 73 6.11 10.89 -9.78
C ARG A 73 5.60 11.64 -8.54
N PHE A 74 5.92 11.18 -7.33
CA PHE A 74 5.57 11.88 -6.10
C PHE A 74 6.62 12.92 -5.76
N ALA A 75 6.17 14.11 -5.34
CA ALA A 75 7.06 15.14 -4.80
C ALA A 75 7.64 14.71 -3.44
N LEU A 76 6.86 13.97 -2.66
CA LEU A 76 7.28 13.39 -1.39
C LEU A 76 6.63 12.02 -1.21
N CYS A 77 7.45 10.99 -0.98
CA CYS A 77 6.95 9.68 -0.57
C CYS A 77 7.79 9.17 0.60
N LYS A 78 7.14 8.96 1.75
CA LYS A 78 7.73 8.18 2.84
C LYS A 78 7.25 6.76 2.73
N ILE A 79 8.15 5.81 2.94
CA ILE A 79 7.80 4.39 2.95
C ILE A 79 8.09 3.86 4.35
N LEU A 80 7.06 3.34 5.01
CA LEU A 80 7.06 2.95 6.41
C LEU A 80 6.73 1.46 6.53
N PHE A 81 7.48 0.76 7.37
CA PHE A 81 7.21 -0.63 7.70
C PHE A 81 6.37 -0.67 8.97
N VAL A 82 5.21 -1.31 8.91
CA VAL A 82 4.35 -1.53 10.07
C VAL A 82 4.33 -3.02 10.36
N GLY A 83 4.99 -3.43 11.45
CA GLY A 83 5.05 -4.84 11.83
C GLY A 83 3.69 -5.32 12.35
N GLN A 84 3.33 -6.59 12.08
CA GLN A 84 2.07 -7.23 12.51
C GLN A 84 1.71 -7.03 14.00
N SER A 85 2.68 -6.76 14.89
CA SER A 85 2.44 -6.50 16.32
C SER A 85 1.69 -5.19 16.62
N GLU A 86 1.79 -4.18 15.76
CA GLU A 86 1.01 -2.92 15.88
C GLU A 86 -0.31 -2.98 15.11
N ASN A 87 -0.58 -4.12 14.48
CA ASN A 87 -1.79 -4.37 13.72
C ASN A 87 -2.67 -5.45 14.38
N LYS A 88 -2.93 -5.29 15.69
CA LYS A 88 -3.95 -6.13 16.37
C LYS A 88 -5.34 -6.00 15.72
N ALA A 89 -5.58 -4.96 14.93
CA ALA A 89 -6.79 -4.82 14.14
C ALA A 89 -6.83 -5.74 12.89
N THR A 90 -5.72 -5.98 12.18
CA THR A 90 -5.76 -6.87 11.00
C THR A 90 -5.61 -8.35 11.31
N HIS A 91 -5.09 -8.75 12.47
CA HIS A 91 -5.07 -10.18 12.81
C HIS A 91 -6.47 -10.72 13.16
N LEU A 92 -7.38 -9.85 13.59
CA LEU A 92 -8.81 -10.19 13.74
C LEU A 92 -9.53 -10.15 12.39
N MET A 93 -9.16 -9.26 11.47
CA MET A 93 -9.74 -9.23 10.13
C MET A 93 -9.21 -10.32 9.18
N GLU A 94 -7.99 -10.84 9.33
CA GLU A 94 -7.52 -11.99 8.54
C GLU A 94 -8.30 -13.28 8.82
N LYS A 95 -8.85 -13.43 10.03
CA LYS A 95 -9.75 -14.55 10.36
C LYS A 95 -11.18 -14.36 9.86
N GLU A 96 -11.64 -13.12 9.74
CA GLU A 96 -13.01 -12.79 9.33
C GLU A 96 -13.14 -12.57 7.80
N ALA A 97 -12.10 -12.05 7.13
CA ALA A 97 -12.07 -11.79 5.68
C ALA A 97 -11.97 -13.07 4.84
N PHE A 98 -11.74 -14.23 5.45
CA PHE A 98 -11.97 -15.52 4.80
C PHE A 98 -13.45 -15.76 4.44
N LEU A 99 -14.39 -14.90 4.89
CA LEU A 99 -15.83 -15.03 4.64
C LEU A 99 -16.50 -13.83 3.94
N GLY A 100 -15.79 -12.76 3.58
CA GLY A 100 -16.41 -11.51 3.12
C GLY A 100 -15.97 -11.08 1.73
N ASP A 101 -16.77 -11.43 0.72
CA ASP A 101 -16.63 -10.97 -0.65
C ASP A 101 -17.15 -9.51 -0.79
N GLU A 102 -16.36 -8.49 -0.48
CA GLU A 102 -16.62 -7.12 -0.97
C GLU A 102 -15.42 -6.19 -0.77
N ALA A 103 -15.08 -5.41 -1.79
CA ALA A 103 -14.05 -4.38 -1.71
C ALA A 103 -14.65 -3.12 -1.07
N THR A 104 -14.29 -2.82 0.18
CA THR A 104 -14.79 -1.66 0.91
C THR A 104 -13.79 -0.51 0.85
N TYR A 105 -14.19 0.61 0.25
CA TYR A 105 -13.43 1.88 0.29
C TYR A 105 -13.95 2.73 1.46
N LEU A 106 -13.10 3.07 2.43
CA LEU A 106 -13.39 4.05 3.47
C LEU A 106 -12.60 5.33 3.21
N VAL A 107 -13.32 6.42 2.91
CA VAL A 107 -12.78 7.77 2.85
C VAL A 107 -13.20 8.46 4.14
N GLU A 108 -12.25 8.72 5.04
CA GLU A 108 -12.50 9.57 6.21
C GLU A 108 -12.32 11.03 5.81
N ASP A 109 -13.46 11.71 5.66
CA ASP A 109 -13.51 13.16 5.50
C ASP A 109 -13.24 13.81 6.87
N ALA A 110 -12.11 14.51 7.00
CA ALA A 110 -11.83 15.28 8.20
C ALA A 110 -12.76 16.49 8.22
N ALA A 111 -13.74 16.47 9.12
CA ALA A 111 -14.71 17.55 9.31
C ALA A 111 -14.03 18.94 9.33
N PRO A 112 -14.64 19.99 8.74
CA PRO A 112 -14.11 21.33 8.86
C PRO A 112 -14.20 21.76 10.33
N ASN A 113 -13.08 22.20 10.90
CA ASN A 113 -13.09 23.02 12.10
C ASN A 113 -13.83 24.33 11.76
N GLU A 114 -15.14 24.38 12.03
CA GLU A 114 -15.84 25.65 12.14
C GLU A 114 -15.46 26.28 13.48
N GLY A 115 -14.56 27.24 13.42
CA GLY A 115 -14.37 28.19 14.50
C GLY A 115 -15.60 29.09 14.61
N ARG A 116 -16.16 29.18 15.82
CA ARG A 116 -16.76 30.40 16.33
C ARG A 116 -16.73 30.43 17.86
#